data_AF-A0A258S5Q9-F1
#
_entry.id   AF-A0A258S5Q9-F1
#
_cell.length_a   1.000
_cell.length_b   1.000
_cell.length_c   1.000
_cell.angle_alpha   90.00
_cell.angle_beta   90.00
_cell.angle_gamma   90.00
#
_symmetry.space_group_name_H-M   'P 1'
#
loop_
_entity.id
_entity.type
_entity.pdbx_description
1 polymer ?
#
loop_
_entity_poly.entity_id
_entity_poly.type
_entity_poly.pdbx_seq_one_letter_code
_entity_poly.pdbx_strand_id
1 'polypeptide(L)'
;MTNFIAIKIHYDHRKSIPPHLKYSKPPSAKEYDAYLKIYREEDVGGNGFHECLNYSIPENGNVQMYLPPTCIPGRNRIDEEFVIFSFTYKTDREMPSCIVGVHAGAAVLKKPKKRKEIETIDGIKEPLIYRVEAPQNLVTLFTPPIDYDFHDGTYTPRLKTWGNGLRNIEEIHAKNIIAEALRSATKEISSAKLSKRVVLERQIDVLNEINSRYFSAASLNTSKPPKTNTTGGISPPDQELGFLGEKYVYEHEVAHAEKIGALASDVEWISQSVPQSPFDIKSVRKIDGKFIDHYIEVKSSRAEDESNIYVSSGQIEFFKNNEDCSSFVFASFDRCGSLKNIRYLSLSVLLNEFDLSPIKFKLQKRYVDA
;
A
#
# COMPACT_ATOMS: atom_id res chain seq x y z
N MET A 1 -26.67 -0.51 -7.32
CA MET A 1 -26.58 0.89 -6.88
C MET A 1 -25.29 1.01 -6.07
N THR A 2 -24.45 1.99 -6.37
CA THR A 2 -23.17 2.20 -5.67
C THR A 2 -23.44 2.84 -4.32
N ASN A 3 -22.76 2.36 -3.28
CA ASN A 3 -22.90 2.91 -1.93
C ASN A 3 -21.62 3.61 -1.51
N PHE A 4 -21.74 4.88 -1.15
CA PHE A 4 -20.63 5.65 -0.60
C PHE A 4 -20.71 5.60 0.92
N ILE A 5 -19.64 5.12 1.55
CA ILE A 5 -19.57 5.01 2.99
C ILE A 5 -18.29 5.67 3.52
N ALA A 6 -18.44 6.36 4.64
CA ALA A 6 -17.35 6.87 5.46
C ALA A 6 -17.19 5.96 6.67
N ILE A 7 -15.98 5.48 6.92
CA ILE A 7 -15.66 4.67 8.09
C ILE A 7 -14.70 5.43 9.00
N LYS A 8 -14.95 5.33 10.30
CA LYS A 8 -14.02 5.82 11.31
C LYS A 8 -12.91 4.84 11.60
N ILE A 9 -11.70 5.37 11.65
CA ILE A 9 -10.47 4.65 11.97
C ILE A 9 -9.58 5.44 12.92
N HIS A 10 -8.68 4.73 13.60
CA HIS A 10 -7.69 5.34 14.45
C HIS A 10 -6.56 5.95 13.63
N TYR A 11 -5.94 6.98 14.19
CA TYR A 11 -4.77 7.58 13.57
C TYR A 11 -3.56 6.67 13.78
N ASP A 12 -2.74 6.51 12.73
CA ASP A 12 -1.42 5.90 12.88
C ASP A 12 -0.44 6.95 13.42
N HIS A 13 -0.12 6.88 14.71
CA HIS A 13 0.74 7.85 15.39
C HIS A 13 2.25 7.63 15.16
N ARG A 14 2.67 6.66 14.34
CA ARG A 14 4.10 6.42 14.05
C ARG A 14 4.68 7.63 13.33
N LYS A 15 5.47 8.42 14.07
CA LYS A 15 6.14 9.62 13.54
C LYS A 15 7.29 9.28 12.61
N SER A 16 7.84 8.08 12.74
CA SER A 16 8.91 7.53 11.89
C SER A 16 8.43 7.09 10.51
N ILE A 17 7.12 7.07 10.23
CA ILE A 17 6.59 6.58 8.96
C ILE A 17 5.99 7.76 8.18
N PRO A 18 6.39 7.96 6.90
CA PRO A 18 5.81 9.01 6.08
C PRO A 18 4.32 8.74 5.81
N PRO A 19 3.50 9.77 5.55
CA PRO A 19 2.05 9.64 5.44
C PRO A 19 1.57 8.55 4.47
N HIS A 20 2.27 8.38 3.34
CA HIS A 20 1.91 7.42 2.30
C HIS A 20 2.22 5.95 2.66
N LEU A 21 2.80 5.67 3.83
CA LEU A 21 3.10 4.32 4.33
C LEU A 21 2.37 3.97 5.63
N LYS A 22 1.79 4.95 6.33
CA LYS A 22 1.15 4.76 7.65
C LYS A 22 0.18 3.57 7.66
N TYR A 23 -0.72 3.50 6.68
CA TYR A 23 -1.70 2.40 6.60
C TYR A 23 -1.35 1.33 5.56
N SER A 24 -0.14 1.37 5.00
CA SER A 24 0.35 0.35 4.05
C SER A 24 1.38 -0.57 4.70
N LYS A 25 2.04 -0.14 5.77
CA LYS A 25 2.99 -0.96 6.53
C LYS A 25 2.33 -1.55 7.79
N PRO A 26 2.33 -2.89 7.97
CA PRO A 26 1.84 -3.48 9.21
C PRO A 26 2.68 -3.02 10.41
N PRO A 27 2.08 -2.82 11.59
CA PRO A 27 2.83 -2.55 12.80
C PRO A 27 3.63 -3.77 13.26
N SER A 28 4.83 -3.53 13.80
CA SER A 28 5.54 -4.57 14.58
C SER A 28 4.82 -4.87 15.90
N ALA A 29 5.12 -5.99 16.55
CA ALA A 29 4.56 -6.32 17.87
C ALA A 29 4.77 -5.18 18.89
N LYS A 30 5.97 -4.60 18.94
CA LYS A 30 6.29 -3.46 19.82
C LYS A 30 5.48 -2.21 19.49
N GLU A 31 5.31 -1.89 18.20
CA GLU A 31 4.46 -0.78 17.78
C GLU A 31 3.01 -1.05 18.18
N TYR A 32 2.51 -2.26 17.95
CA TYR A 32 1.17 -2.69 18.35
C TYR A 32 0.93 -2.57 19.85
N ASP A 33 1.88 -3.02 20.67
CA ASP A 33 1.80 -2.90 22.13
C ASP A 33 1.79 -1.42 22.57
N ALA A 34 2.53 -0.55 21.88
CA ALA A 34 2.50 0.88 22.14
C ALA A 34 1.11 1.48 21.85
N TYR A 35 0.47 1.10 20.74
CA TYR A 35 -0.92 1.49 20.46
C TYR A 35 -1.89 1.01 21.55
N LEU A 36 -1.79 -0.26 21.95
CA LEU A 36 -2.63 -0.82 23.00
C LEU A 36 -2.43 -0.13 24.35
N LYS A 37 -1.19 0.27 24.66
CA LYS A 37 -0.87 0.98 25.90
C LYS A 37 -1.56 2.34 25.95
N ILE A 38 -1.47 3.13 24.88
CA ILE A 38 -2.16 4.43 24.77
C ILE A 38 -3.67 4.24 24.98
N TYR A 39 -4.25 3.21 24.37
CA TYR A 39 -5.67 2.92 24.58
C TYR A 39 -6.02 2.53 26.01
N ARG A 40 -5.25 1.62 26.62
CA ARG A 40 -5.53 1.10 27.96
C ARG A 40 -5.28 2.14 29.06
N GLU A 41 -4.29 3.00 28.89
CA GLU A 41 -3.83 3.94 29.92
C GLU A 41 -4.39 5.36 29.75
N GLU A 42 -4.59 5.80 28.51
CA GLU A 42 -4.99 7.18 28.21
C GLU A 42 -6.43 7.30 27.68
N ASP A 43 -7.12 6.16 27.45
CA ASP A 43 -8.45 6.08 26.80
C ASP A 43 -8.46 6.77 25.42
N VAL A 44 -7.31 6.72 24.74
CA VAL A 44 -7.07 7.30 23.41
C VAL A 44 -6.82 6.18 22.41
N GLY A 45 -7.45 6.25 21.23
CA GLY A 45 -7.36 5.19 20.25
C GLY A 45 -8.38 4.07 20.51
N GLY A 46 -8.00 2.82 20.27
CA GLY A 46 -8.87 1.64 20.41
C GLY A 46 -8.08 0.39 20.74
N ASN A 47 -8.77 -0.75 20.90
CA ASN A 47 -8.16 -2.08 21.12
C ASN A 47 -7.36 -2.60 19.89
N GLY A 48 -6.63 -1.73 19.17
CA GLY A 48 -5.78 -2.06 18.02
C GLY A 48 -6.53 -2.55 16.77
N PHE A 49 -7.86 -2.48 16.74
CA PHE A 49 -8.67 -3.07 15.67
C PHE A 49 -8.76 -2.22 14.40
N HIS A 50 -8.79 -0.88 14.49
CA HIS A 50 -8.98 -0.01 13.31
C HIS A 50 -7.67 0.50 12.70
N GLU A 51 -6.54 0.26 13.37
CA GLU A 51 -5.21 0.76 13.02
C GLU A 51 -4.55 -0.07 11.93
N CYS A 52 -5.21 -1.15 11.52
CA CYS A 52 -4.73 -2.03 10.47
C CYS A 52 -5.65 -1.97 9.24
N LEU A 53 -6.10 -0.78 8.85
CA LEU A 53 -6.48 -0.61 7.44
C LEU A 53 -5.29 -1.02 6.59
N ASN A 54 -5.54 -1.83 5.57
CA ASN A 54 -4.50 -2.31 4.70
C ASN A 54 -4.65 -1.60 3.35
N TYR A 55 -3.70 -0.69 3.11
CA TYR A 55 -3.43 -0.04 1.84
C TYR A 55 -2.12 -0.58 1.22
N SER A 56 -1.56 -1.66 1.76
CA SER A 56 -0.53 -2.43 1.08
C SER A 56 -1.13 -2.96 -0.21
N ILE A 57 -0.56 -2.53 -1.32
CA ILE A 57 -1.01 -2.89 -2.64
C ILE A 57 -0.30 -4.19 -3.02
N PRO A 58 -1.01 -5.30 -3.26
CA PRO A 58 -0.35 -6.52 -3.71
C PRO A 58 0.07 -6.35 -5.16
N GLU A 59 1.20 -6.96 -5.56
CA GLU A 59 1.65 -6.99 -6.95
C GLU A 59 0.56 -7.54 -7.89
N ASN A 60 -0.15 -8.58 -7.43
CA ASN A 60 -1.26 -9.21 -8.13
C ASN A 60 -2.47 -9.39 -7.21
N GLY A 61 -3.66 -9.08 -7.73
CA GLY A 61 -4.94 -9.32 -7.06
C GLY A 61 -5.59 -8.09 -6.44
N ASN A 62 -6.44 -8.33 -5.45
CA ASN A 62 -7.23 -7.30 -4.78
C ASN A 62 -6.58 -6.90 -3.44
N VAL A 63 -6.61 -5.60 -3.13
CA VAL A 63 -6.25 -5.08 -1.82
C VAL A 63 -7.27 -5.55 -0.82
N GLN A 64 -6.84 -6.25 0.22
CA GLN A 64 -7.70 -6.73 1.27
C GLN A 64 -7.80 -5.68 2.37
N MET A 65 -8.98 -5.53 2.95
CA MET A 65 -9.26 -4.51 3.94
C MET A 65 -9.93 -5.14 5.15
N TYR A 66 -9.41 -4.80 6.32
CA TYR A 66 -10.08 -5.07 7.58
C TYR A 66 -11.19 -4.04 7.77
N LEU A 67 -12.42 -4.51 7.95
CA LEU A 67 -13.50 -3.67 8.44
C LEU A 67 -13.74 -3.98 9.93
N PRO A 68 -13.75 -2.95 10.79
CA PRO A 68 -14.12 -3.11 12.18
C PRO A 68 -15.49 -3.76 12.35
N PRO A 69 -15.74 -4.52 13.43
CA PRO A 69 -17.01 -5.20 13.65
C PRO A 69 -18.23 -4.25 13.56
N THR A 70 -18.07 -3.01 14.03
CA THR A 70 -19.10 -1.96 13.99
C THR A 70 -19.36 -1.37 12.59
N CYS A 71 -18.51 -1.69 11.61
CA CYS A 71 -18.52 -1.10 10.28
C CYS A 71 -18.88 -2.12 9.18
N ILE A 72 -19.25 -3.35 9.54
CA ILE A 72 -19.59 -4.39 8.56
C ILE A 72 -20.97 -4.10 7.97
N PRO A 73 -21.13 -4.00 6.63
CA PRO A 73 -22.44 -3.90 6.02
C PRO A 73 -23.33 -5.09 6.40
N GLY A 74 -24.63 -4.87 6.56
CA GLY A 74 -25.59 -5.93 6.86
C GLY A 74 -25.52 -7.09 5.86
N ARG A 75 -25.87 -8.31 6.28
CA ARG A 75 -25.77 -9.53 5.44
C ARG A 75 -26.52 -9.42 4.11
N ASN A 76 -27.59 -8.63 4.06
CA ASN A 76 -28.39 -8.36 2.86
C ASN A 76 -27.65 -7.49 1.82
N ARG A 77 -26.49 -6.93 2.15
CA ARG A 77 -25.70 -6.03 1.31
C ARG A 77 -24.38 -6.64 0.83
N ILE A 78 -24.22 -7.96 0.97
CA ILE A 78 -22.96 -8.66 0.66
C ILE A 78 -22.62 -8.65 -0.83
N ASP A 79 -23.63 -8.58 -1.70
CA ASP A 79 -23.46 -8.50 -3.16
C ASP A 79 -23.46 -7.04 -3.67
N GLU A 80 -23.50 -6.04 -2.76
CA GLU A 80 -23.37 -4.63 -3.13
C GLU A 80 -21.90 -4.22 -3.32
N GLU A 81 -21.71 -3.19 -4.13
CA GLU A 81 -20.43 -2.51 -4.30
C GLU A 81 -20.38 -1.24 -3.45
N PHE A 82 -19.23 -1.03 -2.83
CA PHE A 82 -18.98 0.10 -1.94
C PHE A 82 -17.82 0.95 -2.43
N VAL A 83 -17.92 2.26 -2.17
CA VAL A 83 -16.79 3.18 -2.17
C VAL A 83 -16.58 3.61 -0.72
N ILE A 84 -15.47 3.16 -0.14
CA ILE A 84 -15.19 3.29 1.28
C ILE A 84 -14.12 4.37 1.48
N PHE A 85 -14.48 5.42 2.20
CA PHE A 85 -13.56 6.48 2.61
C PHE A 85 -13.18 6.33 4.07
N SER A 86 -11.90 6.46 4.37
CA SER A 86 -11.36 6.29 5.73
C SER A 86 -11.14 7.65 6.39
N PHE A 87 -11.75 7.86 7.56
CA PHE A 87 -11.70 9.09 8.35
C PHE A 87 -11.08 8.84 9.73
N THR A 88 -10.17 9.70 10.17
CA THR A 88 -9.59 9.62 11.52
C THR A 88 -10.49 10.26 12.59
N TYR A 89 -10.22 10.01 13.87
CA TYR A 89 -11.01 10.53 14.98
C TYR A 89 -10.96 12.07 15.08
N LYS A 90 -12.09 12.68 15.53
CA LYS A 90 -12.09 14.03 16.11
C LYS A 90 -11.89 13.87 17.61
N THR A 91 -11.11 14.77 18.20
CA THR A 91 -10.72 14.83 19.63
C THR A 91 -9.66 13.83 20.07
N ASP A 92 -8.97 13.18 19.14
CA ASP A 92 -7.68 12.56 19.48
C ASP A 92 -6.70 13.71 19.73
N ARG A 93 -6.14 13.80 20.95
CA ARG A 93 -5.42 15.00 21.41
C ARG A 93 -4.16 15.30 20.59
N GLU A 94 -3.67 14.33 19.81
CA GLU A 94 -2.39 14.41 19.15
C GLU A 94 -2.44 14.88 17.68
N MET A 95 -3.56 14.72 16.94
CA MET A 95 -3.61 15.00 15.50
C MET A 95 -4.99 15.49 14.99
N PRO A 96 -5.02 16.35 13.97
CA PRO A 96 -6.28 16.83 13.37
C PRO A 96 -7.05 15.71 12.66
N SER A 97 -8.37 15.84 12.63
CA SER A 97 -9.23 14.95 11.86
C SER A 97 -8.96 15.08 10.37
N CYS A 98 -8.80 13.94 9.70
CA CYS A 98 -8.50 13.90 8.29
C CYS A 98 -9.15 12.71 7.58
N ILE A 99 -9.29 12.86 6.27
CA ILE A 99 -9.65 11.79 5.34
C ILE A 99 -8.35 11.25 4.77
N VAL A 100 -8.08 9.96 5.00
CA VAL A 100 -6.74 9.39 4.74
C VAL A 100 -6.66 8.59 3.45
N GLY A 101 -7.77 8.16 2.88
CA GLY A 101 -7.74 7.36 1.66
C GLY A 101 -9.10 6.77 1.27
N VAL A 102 -9.08 6.00 0.19
CA VAL A 102 -10.26 5.39 -0.41
C VAL A 102 -10.00 3.95 -0.85
N HIS A 103 -10.98 3.08 -0.60
CA HIS A 103 -11.13 1.78 -1.24
C HIS A 103 -12.41 1.79 -2.08
N ALA A 104 -12.28 2.05 -3.38
CA ALA A 104 -13.39 2.02 -4.32
C ALA A 104 -13.53 0.66 -4.99
N GLY A 105 -14.72 0.34 -5.51
CA GLY A 105 -15.03 -1.00 -6.04
C GLY A 105 -14.95 -2.10 -4.97
N ALA A 106 -15.14 -1.73 -3.71
CA ALA A 106 -14.99 -2.62 -2.58
C ALA A 106 -16.15 -3.60 -2.50
N ALA A 107 -15.83 -4.88 -2.34
CA ALA A 107 -16.78 -5.97 -2.18
C ALA A 107 -16.57 -6.70 -0.86
N VAL A 108 -17.65 -7.09 -0.21
CA VAL A 108 -17.59 -7.87 1.03
C VAL A 108 -17.23 -9.32 0.71
N LEU A 109 -16.23 -9.86 1.41
CA LEU A 109 -15.79 -11.23 1.26
C LEU A 109 -16.83 -12.21 1.79
N LYS A 110 -17.29 -13.12 0.93
CA LYS A 110 -18.17 -14.24 1.33
C LYS A 110 -17.51 -15.17 2.35
N LYS A 111 -16.18 -15.32 2.24
CA LYS A 111 -15.34 -16.07 3.18
C LYS A 111 -14.24 -15.13 3.69
N PRO A 112 -14.38 -14.60 4.91
CA PRO A 112 -13.37 -13.73 5.50
C PRO A 112 -12.01 -14.44 5.63
N LYS A 113 -10.91 -13.71 5.43
CA LYS A 113 -9.54 -14.27 5.44
C LYS A 113 -8.80 -13.84 6.71
N LYS A 114 -8.13 -14.76 7.39
CA LYS A 114 -7.25 -14.40 8.51
C LYS A 114 -6.07 -13.56 8.03
N ARG A 115 -5.72 -12.55 8.82
CA ARG A 115 -4.47 -11.80 8.67
C ARG A 115 -3.34 -12.65 9.23
N LYS A 116 -2.42 -13.08 8.36
CA LYS A 116 -1.29 -13.94 8.73
C LYS A 116 -0.03 -13.13 9.03
N GLU A 117 0.01 -11.89 8.53
CA GLU A 117 1.12 -10.96 8.61
C GLU A 117 1.17 -10.19 9.94
N ILE A 118 0.17 -10.36 10.82
CA ILE A 118 0.15 -9.79 12.16
C ILE A 118 0.46 -10.91 13.15
N GLU A 119 1.46 -10.68 14.01
CA GLU A 119 1.81 -11.57 15.10
C GLU A 119 0.64 -11.72 16.09
N THR A 120 0.65 -12.79 16.89
CA THR A 120 -0.39 -12.96 17.92
C THR A 120 -0.22 -11.88 18.97
N ILE A 121 -1.29 -11.15 19.27
CA ILE A 121 -1.26 -10.02 20.19
C ILE A 121 -1.82 -10.46 21.55
N ASP A 122 -1.07 -10.18 22.61
CA ASP A 122 -1.47 -10.47 23.97
C ASP A 122 -2.73 -9.68 24.39
N GLY A 123 -3.76 -10.43 24.79
CA GLY A 123 -5.06 -9.91 25.20
C GLY A 123 -6.10 -9.82 24.08
N ILE A 124 -5.74 -10.05 22.81
CA ILE A 124 -6.69 -10.11 21.69
C ILE A 124 -6.94 -11.56 21.31
N LYS A 125 -8.09 -12.11 21.74
CA LYS A 125 -8.48 -13.49 21.45
C LYS A 125 -9.16 -13.65 20.09
N GLU A 126 -9.72 -12.58 19.54
CA GLU A 126 -10.37 -12.63 18.23
C GLU A 126 -9.33 -12.49 17.11
N PRO A 127 -9.33 -13.41 16.12
CA PRO A 127 -8.42 -13.28 14.99
C PRO A 127 -8.75 -12.02 14.19
N LEU A 128 -7.71 -11.26 13.82
CA LEU A 128 -7.86 -10.16 12.87
C LEU A 128 -8.13 -10.76 11.48
N ILE A 129 -9.23 -10.32 10.86
CA ILE A 129 -9.77 -10.95 9.65
C ILE A 129 -10.09 -9.87 8.60
N TYR A 130 -9.58 -10.06 7.39
CA TYR A 130 -10.01 -9.32 6.21
C TYR A 130 -11.46 -9.66 5.83
N ARG A 131 -12.28 -8.61 5.67
CA ARG A 131 -13.72 -8.74 5.38
C ARG A 131 -14.11 -8.10 4.05
N VAL A 132 -13.25 -7.26 3.49
CA VAL A 132 -13.48 -6.56 2.23
C VAL A 132 -12.27 -6.73 1.34
N GLU A 133 -12.49 -6.71 0.03
CA GLU A 133 -11.43 -6.55 -0.96
C GLU A 133 -11.82 -5.52 -2.01
N ALA A 134 -10.82 -4.84 -2.57
CA ALA A 134 -10.99 -3.83 -3.61
C ALA A 134 -9.91 -3.97 -4.69
N PRO A 135 -10.21 -3.68 -5.97
CA PRO A 135 -9.22 -3.70 -7.04
C PRO A 135 -8.08 -2.71 -6.76
N GLN A 136 -6.82 -3.13 -6.99
CA GLN A 136 -5.66 -2.27 -6.68
C GLN A 136 -5.68 -0.91 -7.40
N ASN A 137 -6.21 -0.85 -8.63
CA ASN A 137 -6.34 0.38 -9.41
C ASN A 137 -7.45 1.32 -8.92
N LEU A 138 -8.15 0.97 -7.83
CA LEU A 138 -9.23 1.75 -7.21
C LEU A 138 -8.97 1.99 -5.72
N VAL A 139 -7.74 1.77 -5.27
CA VAL A 139 -7.33 1.94 -3.87
C VAL A 139 -6.12 2.85 -3.77
N THR A 140 -6.23 3.88 -2.94
CA THR A 140 -5.09 4.76 -2.65
C THR A 140 -5.25 5.45 -1.29
N LEU A 141 -4.10 5.65 -0.63
CA LEU A 141 -3.97 6.68 0.41
C LEU A 141 -3.92 8.06 -0.23
N PHE A 142 -4.36 9.07 0.52
CA PHE A 142 -4.24 10.46 0.14
C PHE A 142 -2.95 11.04 0.72
N THR A 143 -2.10 11.53 -0.17
CA THR A 143 -0.85 12.20 0.16
C THR A 143 -0.89 13.62 -0.42
N PRO A 144 -1.04 14.67 0.43
CA PRO A 144 -1.32 14.60 1.86
C PRO A 144 -2.76 14.14 2.16
N PRO A 145 -3.06 13.73 3.40
CA PRO A 145 -4.44 13.56 3.87
C PRO A 145 -5.24 14.87 3.75
N ILE A 146 -6.56 14.77 3.66
CA ILE A 146 -7.46 15.93 3.57
C ILE A 146 -7.90 16.32 4.98
N ASP A 147 -7.66 17.57 5.38
CA ASP A 147 -8.18 18.10 6.64
C ASP A 147 -9.71 18.16 6.63
N TYR A 148 -10.31 17.85 7.77
CA TYR A 148 -11.74 17.55 7.83
C TYR A 148 -12.44 18.09 9.08
N ASP A 149 -13.58 18.77 8.91
CA ASP A 149 -14.51 19.10 10.00
C ASP A 149 -15.97 18.75 9.65
N PHE A 150 -16.58 17.84 10.42
CA PHE A 150 -17.93 17.33 10.15
C PHE A 150 -19.07 18.33 10.28
N HIS A 151 -18.79 19.53 10.78
CA HIS A 151 -19.78 20.60 10.85
C HIS A 151 -19.92 21.37 9.53
N ASP A 152 -18.95 21.27 8.61
CA ASP A 152 -18.93 22.05 7.37
C ASP A 152 -20.06 21.62 6.40
N GLY A 153 -20.29 20.31 6.31
CA GLY A 153 -21.18 19.70 5.32
C GLY A 153 -20.52 19.41 3.96
N THR A 154 -19.20 19.56 3.83
CA THR A 154 -18.49 19.48 2.54
C THR A 154 -18.22 18.04 2.15
N TYR A 155 -17.64 17.27 3.08
CA TYR A 155 -17.19 15.89 2.83
C TYR A 155 -18.09 14.84 3.44
N THR A 156 -19.08 15.27 4.23
CA THR A 156 -20.15 14.46 4.81
C THR A 156 -21.37 15.33 5.06
N PRO A 157 -22.57 14.75 5.27
CA PRO A 157 -23.71 15.51 5.77
C PRO A 157 -23.34 16.29 7.04
N ARG A 158 -24.00 17.41 7.30
CA ARG A 158 -23.80 18.15 8.56
C ARG A 158 -24.28 17.33 9.74
N LEU A 159 -23.38 17.02 10.67
CA LEU A 159 -23.68 16.21 11.83
C LEU A 159 -23.54 17.03 13.12
N LYS A 160 -24.46 16.81 14.08
CA LYS A 160 -24.28 17.32 15.46
C LYS A 160 -23.14 16.58 16.15
N THR A 161 -23.07 15.26 15.94
CA THR A 161 -22.02 14.36 16.41
C THR A 161 -21.81 13.28 15.36
N TRP A 162 -20.57 12.89 15.09
CA TRP A 162 -20.33 11.80 14.15
C TRP A 162 -20.79 10.43 14.68
N GLY A 163 -20.70 10.16 15.99
CA GLY A 163 -20.97 8.84 16.59
C GLY A 163 -19.86 7.81 16.32
N ASN A 164 -20.06 6.53 16.66
CA ASN A 164 -19.09 5.44 16.40
C ASN A 164 -19.39 4.73 15.08
N GLY A 165 -18.34 4.42 14.30
CA GLY A 165 -18.43 3.47 13.18
C GLY A 165 -18.67 4.06 11.78
N LEU A 166 -19.53 3.37 11.02
CA LEU A 166 -19.84 3.60 9.60
C LEU A 166 -20.94 4.65 9.39
N ARG A 167 -20.80 5.43 8.31
CA ARG A 167 -21.80 6.39 7.83
C ARG A 167 -22.00 6.23 6.33
N ASN A 168 -23.24 6.31 5.88
CA ASN A 168 -23.49 6.53 4.45
C ASN A 168 -23.27 8.01 4.16
N ILE A 169 -22.62 8.30 3.04
CA ILE A 169 -22.47 9.66 2.52
C ILE A 169 -23.13 9.71 1.15
N GLU A 170 -23.58 10.90 0.77
CA GLU A 170 -24.14 11.11 -0.57
C GLU A 170 -23.04 11.24 -1.63
N GLU A 171 -23.40 11.01 -2.88
CA GLU A 171 -22.50 11.10 -4.03
C GLU A 171 -21.75 12.45 -4.10
N ILE A 172 -22.43 13.56 -3.76
CA ILE A 172 -21.82 14.90 -3.76
C ILE A 172 -20.65 14.99 -2.78
N HIS A 173 -20.76 14.37 -1.61
CA HIS A 173 -19.69 14.34 -0.62
C HIS A 173 -18.51 13.50 -1.13
N ALA A 174 -18.78 12.31 -1.68
CA ALA A 174 -17.76 11.46 -2.26
C ALA A 174 -17.00 12.15 -3.41
N LYS A 175 -17.74 12.87 -4.27
CA LYS A 175 -17.16 13.66 -5.37
C LYS A 175 -16.26 14.78 -4.85
N ASN A 176 -16.66 15.49 -3.79
CA ASN A 176 -15.85 16.53 -3.16
C ASN A 176 -14.54 15.97 -2.60
N ILE A 177 -14.57 14.79 -1.95
CA ILE A 177 -13.37 14.14 -1.42
C ILE A 177 -12.39 13.80 -2.56
N ILE A 178 -12.88 13.15 -3.62
CA ILE A 178 -12.03 12.74 -4.75
C ILE A 178 -11.45 13.96 -5.48
N ALA A 179 -12.25 15.00 -5.71
CA ALA A 179 -11.79 16.23 -6.35
C ALA A 179 -10.70 16.93 -5.52
N GLU A 180 -10.86 16.99 -4.21
CA GLU A 180 -9.88 17.61 -3.31
C GLU A 180 -8.58 16.80 -3.22
N ALA A 181 -8.69 15.47 -3.14
CA ALA A 181 -7.52 14.57 -3.18
C ALA A 181 -6.73 14.73 -4.48
N LEU A 182 -7.42 14.80 -5.63
CA LEU A 182 -6.80 14.95 -6.93
C LEU A 182 -6.09 16.31 -7.05
N ARG A 183 -6.79 17.39 -6.70
CA ARG A 183 -6.24 18.76 -6.68
C ARG A 183 -4.97 18.85 -5.83
N SER A 184 -5.00 18.25 -4.64
CA SER A 184 -3.86 18.26 -3.71
C SER A 184 -2.67 17.46 -4.24
N ALA A 185 -2.91 16.25 -4.79
CA ALA A 185 -1.85 15.43 -5.37
C ALA A 185 -1.19 16.08 -6.59
N THR A 186 -2.00 16.64 -7.51
CA THR A 186 -1.49 17.35 -8.70
C THR A 186 -0.70 18.60 -8.34
N LYS A 187 -1.05 19.29 -7.25
CA LYS A 187 -0.25 20.42 -6.78
C LYS A 187 1.10 19.95 -6.24
N GLU A 188 1.11 18.90 -5.42
CA GLU A 188 2.29 18.46 -4.68
C GLU A 188 3.35 17.79 -5.56
N ILE A 189 2.93 17.03 -6.59
CA ILE A 189 3.81 16.21 -7.44
C ILE A 189 4.98 17.01 -8.07
N SER A 190 4.73 18.27 -8.43
CA SER A 190 5.70 19.15 -9.07
C SER A 190 6.96 19.43 -8.23
N SER A 191 6.82 19.38 -6.90
CA SER A 191 7.88 19.67 -5.94
C SER A 191 8.38 18.43 -5.19
N ALA A 192 7.78 17.27 -5.45
CA ALA A 192 8.06 16.05 -4.72
C ALA A 192 9.42 15.44 -5.11
N LYS A 193 10.12 14.90 -4.11
CA LYS A 193 11.26 13.98 -4.30
C LYS A 193 10.80 12.71 -5.02
N LEU A 194 11.76 11.94 -5.55
CA LEU A 194 11.48 10.78 -6.41
C LEU A 194 10.53 9.76 -5.77
N SER A 195 10.80 9.30 -4.55
CA SER A 195 9.96 8.29 -3.89
C SER A 195 8.51 8.77 -3.72
N LYS A 196 8.33 10.00 -3.22
CA LYS A 196 7.02 10.63 -3.07
C LYS A 196 6.34 10.89 -4.42
N ARG A 197 7.09 11.23 -5.46
CA ARG A 197 6.55 11.44 -6.82
C ARG A 197 5.92 10.17 -7.37
N VAL A 198 6.61 9.04 -7.27
CA VAL A 198 6.10 7.72 -7.71
C VAL A 198 4.77 7.38 -7.02
N VAL A 199 4.65 7.70 -5.72
CA VAL A 199 3.39 7.55 -4.97
C VAL A 199 2.29 8.48 -5.49
N LEU A 200 2.60 9.76 -5.72
CA LEU A 200 1.63 10.76 -6.17
C LEU A 200 1.14 10.48 -7.60
N GLU A 201 2.00 10.00 -8.49
CA GLU A 201 1.64 9.57 -9.85
C GLU A 201 0.58 8.46 -9.79
N ARG A 202 0.86 7.40 -9.03
CA ARG A 202 -0.09 6.31 -8.82
C ARG A 202 -1.40 6.81 -8.20
N GLN A 203 -1.33 7.68 -7.18
CA GLN A 203 -2.52 8.25 -6.55
C GLN A 203 -3.38 9.00 -7.57
N ILE A 204 -2.78 9.83 -8.43
CA ILE A 204 -3.48 10.57 -9.48
C ILE A 204 -4.18 9.62 -10.45
N ASP A 205 -3.48 8.58 -10.91
CA ASP A 205 -4.05 7.58 -11.83
C ASP A 205 -5.27 6.87 -11.21
N VAL A 206 -5.14 6.42 -9.96
CA VAL A 206 -6.25 5.78 -9.22
C VAL A 206 -7.43 6.73 -9.04
N LEU A 207 -7.18 7.99 -8.65
CA LEU A 207 -8.25 8.98 -8.46
C LEU A 207 -8.98 9.32 -9.77
N ASN A 208 -8.26 9.39 -10.88
CA ASN A 208 -8.85 9.57 -12.21
C ASN A 208 -9.73 8.38 -12.59
N GLU A 209 -9.27 7.16 -12.34
CA GLU A 209 -10.05 5.93 -12.60
C GLU A 209 -11.33 5.89 -11.75
N ILE A 210 -11.24 6.22 -10.46
CA ILE A 210 -12.40 6.35 -9.56
C ILE A 210 -13.36 7.42 -10.10
N ASN A 211 -12.85 8.59 -10.49
CA ASN A 211 -13.68 9.68 -10.99
C ASN A 211 -14.40 9.33 -12.30
N SER A 212 -13.71 8.64 -13.20
CA SER A 212 -14.26 8.10 -14.45
C SER A 212 -15.39 7.11 -14.17
N ARG A 213 -15.14 6.12 -13.30
CA ARG A 213 -16.08 5.03 -13.02
C ARG A 213 -17.35 5.48 -12.30
N TYR A 214 -17.22 6.37 -11.32
CA TYR A 214 -18.31 6.66 -10.37
C TYR A 214 -19.01 8.01 -10.54
N PHE A 215 -18.38 9.02 -11.15
CA PHE A 215 -18.92 10.39 -11.16
C PHE A 215 -19.04 11.01 -12.55
N SER A 216 -18.60 10.31 -13.60
CA SER A 216 -18.67 10.81 -14.98
C SER A 216 -19.93 10.30 -15.67
N ALA A 217 -20.67 11.20 -16.33
CA ALA A 217 -21.98 10.93 -16.97
C ALA A 217 -21.95 9.87 -18.09
N ALA A 218 -20.76 9.43 -18.52
CA ALA A 218 -20.57 8.38 -19.51
C ALA A 218 -20.65 6.95 -18.93
N SER A 219 -20.81 6.78 -17.60
CA SER A 219 -20.91 5.46 -16.95
C SER A 219 -22.33 4.86 -17.07
N LEU A 220 -22.86 4.81 -18.29
CA LEU A 220 -23.95 3.90 -18.65
C LEU A 220 -23.30 2.68 -19.29
N ASN A 221 -23.26 1.58 -18.55
CA ASN A 221 -22.71 0.26 -18.88
C ASN A 221 -21.24 0.03 -18.50
N THR A 222 -20.92 0.00 -17.21
CA THR A 222 -19.75 -0.76 -16.76
C THR A 222 -20.14 -2.22 -16.61
N SER A 223 -19.88 -2.99 -17.67
CA SER A 223 -19.63 -4.42 -17.58
C SER A 223 -18.65 -4.71 -16.44
N LYS A 224 -18.90 -5.81 -15.72
CA LYS A 224 -18.02 -6.32 -14.66
C LYS A 224 -16.55 -6.27 -15.11
N PRO A 225 -15.60 -5.91 -14.22
CA PRO A 225 -14.19 -5.82 -14.57
C PRO A 225 -13.73 -7.13 -15.22
N PRO A 226 -12.87 -7.07 -16.26
CA PRO A 226 -12.35 -8.28 -16.87
C PRO A 226 -11.52 -9.03 -15.84
N LYS A 227 -11.94 -10.24 -15.50
CA LYS A 227 -11.06 -11.23 -14.87
C LYS A 227 -10.04 -11.68 -15.91
N THR A 228 -8.89 -11.02 -15.97
CA THR A 228 -7.73 -11.59 -16.67
C THR A 228 -6.94 -12.44 -15.69
N ASN A 229 -7.36 -13.70 -15.54
CA ASN A 229 -6.47 -14.77 -15.13
C ASN A 229 -5.79 -15.27 -16.41
N THR A 230 -4.59 -14.78 -16.69
CA THR A 230 -3.71 -15.42 -17.68
C THR A 230 -2.84 -16.41 -16.94
N THR A 231 -3.33 -17.64 -16.78
CA THR A 231 -2.51 -18.80 -16.42
C THR A 231 -1.69 -19.21 -17.65
N GLY A 232 -0.39 -18.98 -17.61
CA GLY A 232 0.55 -19.39 -18.64
C GLY A 232 1.96 -19.56 -18.07
N GLY A 233 2.27 -20.77 -17.60
CA GLY A 233 3.57 -21.42 -17.81
C GLY A 233 4.86 -20.79 -17.28
N ILE A 234 4.86 -20.06 -16.16
CA ILE A 234 6.02 -19.86 -15.28
C ILE A 234 5.43 -19.79 -13.86
N SER A 235 5.96 -20.55 -12.88
CA SER A 235 5.50 -20.38 -11.50
C SER A 235 5.70 -18.92 -11.12
N PRO A 236 4.64 -18.18 -10.73
CA PRO A 236 4.81 -16.81 -10.29
C PRO A 236 5.81 -16.77 -9.13
N PRO A 237 6.61 -15.69 -9.00
CA PRO A 237 7.50 -15.52 -7.87
C PRO A 237 6.73 -15.70 -6.56
N ASP A 238 7.35 -16.37 -5.58
CA ASP A 238 6.74 -16.65 -4.30
C ASP A 238 6.53 -15.33 -3.55
N GLN A 239 5.30 -14.81 -3.58
CA GLN A 239 4.94 -13.50 -3.03
C GLN A 239 5.23 -13.41 -1.52
N GLU A 240 5.10 -14.52 -0.80
CA GLU A 240 5.44 -14.58 0.62
C GLU A 240 6.95 -14.41 0.81
N LEU A 241 7.75 -15.00 -0.07
CA LEU A 241 9.20 -14.85 -0.06
C LEU A 241 9.67 -13.46 -0.48
N GLY A 242 9.03 -12.85 -1.48
CA GLY A 242 9.28 -11.47 -1.89
C GLY A 242 9.10 -10.52 -0.70
N PHE A 243 7.94 -10.61 -0.03
CA PHE A 243 7.65 -9.85 1.18
C PHE A 243 8.68 -10.08 2.30
N LEU A 244 9.09 -11.33 2.55
CA LEU A 244 10.09 -11.63 3.59
C LEU A 244 11.46 -11.00 3.29
N GLY A 245 11.91 -11.05 2.04
CA GLY A 245 13.16 -10.42 1.62
C GLY A 245 13.10 -8.91 1.75
N GLU A 246 12.05 -8.28 1.22
CA GLU A 246 11.85 -6.84 1.35
C GLU A 246 11.76 -6.41 2.82
N LYS A 247 11.04 -7.16 3.67
CA LYS A 247 10.96 -6.90 5.11
C LYS A 247 12.34 -6.89 5.76
N TYR A 248 13.12 -7.93 5.51
CA TYR A 248 14.47 -8.06 6.07
C TYR A 248 15.36 -6.90 5.64
N VAL A 249 15.37 -6.57 4.35
CA VAL A 249 16.16 -5.46 3.81
C VAL A 249 15.71 -4.14 4.41
N TYR A 250 14.40 -3.89 4.49
CA TYR A 250 13.87 -2.66 5.08
C TYR A 250 14.30 -2.50 6.54
N GLU A 251 14.19 -3.55 7.35
CA GLU A 251 14.62 -3.53 8.76
C GLU A 251 16.13 -3.28 8.89
N HIS A 252 16.94 -3.91 8.03
CA HIS A 252 18.38 -3.67 7.94
C HIS A 252 18.70 -2.21 7.58
N GLU A 253 17.99 -1.65 6.59
CA GLU A 253 18.20 -0.27 6.14
C GLU A 253 17.79 0.77 7.18
N VAL A 254 16.73 0.51 7.95
CA VAL A 254 16.35 1.33 9.12
C VAL A 254 17.49 1.34 10.14
N ALA A 255 18.00 0.17 10.52
CA ALA A 255 19.12 0.07 11.46
C ALA A 255 20.40 0.75 10.93
N HIS A 256 20.66 0.66 9.62
CA HIS A 256 21.76 1.35 8.96
C HIS A 256 21.60 2.88 9.05
N ALA A 257 20.41 3.40 8.73
CA ALA A 257 20.11 4.83 8.79
C ALA A 257 20.36 5.40 10.19
N GLU A 258 19.88 4.71 11.23
CA GLU A 258 20.12 5.10 12.62
C GLU A 258 21.62 5.11 12.96
N LYS A 259 22.37 4.08 12.51
CA LYS A 259 23.82 3.98 12.73
C LYS A 259 24.62 5.13 12.12
N ILE A 260 24.19 5.68 10.97
CA ILE A 260 24.85 6.82 10.32
C ILE A 260 24.33 8.19 10.81
N GLY A 261 23.37 8.19 11.74
CA GLY A 261 22.77 9.38 12.34
C GLY A 261 21.62 9.98 11.53
N ALA A 262 21.01 9.23 10.62
CA ALA A 262 19.77 9.60 9.94
C ALA A 262 18.55 9.14 10.73
N LEU A 263 17.36 9.62 10.36
CA LEU A 263 16.12 9.21 11.00
C LEU A 263 15.56 7.96 10.32
N ALA A 264 14.88 7.10 11.08
CA ALA A 264 14.15 5.96 10.50
C ALA A 264 13.12 6.38 9.43
N SER A 265 12.60 7.61 9.52
CA SER A 265 11.70 8.20 8.52
C SER A 265 12.35 8.53 7.18
N ASP A 266 13.69 8.48 7.11
CA ASP A 266 14.42 8.62 5.85
C ASP A 266 14.46 7.30 5.05
N VAL A 267 13.88 6.21 5.59
CA VAL A 267 13.77 4.90 4.93
C VAL A 267 12.30 4.58 4.64
N GLU A 268 11.98 4.30 3.38
CA GLU A 268 10.62 4.13 2.87
C GLU A 268 10.49 2.79 2.15
N TRP A 269 9.47 1.99 2.48
CA TRP A 269 9.16 0.71 1.82
C TRP A 269 8.12 0.94 0.71
N ILE A 270 8.61 1.40 -0.44
CA ILE A 270 7.79 1.92 -1.55
C ILE A 270 6.93 0.86 -2.22
N SER A 271 7.41 -0.37 -2.40
CA SER A 271 6.64 -1.46 -3.03
C SER A 271 5.30 -1.73 -2.33
N GLN A 272 5.20 -1.46 -1.02
CA GLN A 272 3.94 -1.59 -0.27
C GLN A 272 2.87 -0.60 -0.75
N SER A 273 3.24 0.57 -1.26
CA SER A 273 2.28 1.56 -1.77
C SER A 273 2.25 1.62 -3.31
N VAL A 274 3.35 1.25 -3.97
CA VAL A 274 3.50 1.26 -5.43
C VAL A 274 4.26 0.00 -5.87
N PRO A 275 3.58 -1.14 -6.09
CA PRO A 275 4.24 -2.41 -6.43
C PRO A 275 4.92 -2.41 -7.80
N GLN A 276 4.53 -1.48 -8.67
CA GLN A 276 5.11 -1.30 -10.01
C GLN A 276 6.28 -0.30 -10.00
N SER A 277 6.70 0.16 -8.81
CA SER A 277 7.87 1.02 -8.66
C SER A 277 9.11 0.28 -9.21
N PRO A 278 10.05 0.99 -9.85
CA PRO A 278 11.29 0.37 -10.31
C PRO A 278 12.24 -0.01 -9.16
N PHE A 279 11.89 0.30 -7.92
CA PHE A 279 12.63 -0.08 -6.70
C PHE A 279 11.64 -0.32 -5.56
N ASP A 280 11.99 -1.20 -4.63
CA ASP A 280 11.13 -1.57 -3.51
C ASP A 280 11.33 -0.67 -2.29
N ILE A 281 12.57 -0.27 -2.02
CA ILE A 281 12.95 0.46 -0.81
C ILE A 281 13.75 1.69 -1.18
N LYS A 282 13.38 2.84 -0.62
CA LYS A 282 14.24 4.02 -0.55
C LYS A 282 14.93 4.02 0.81
N SER A 283 16.24 4.13 0.82
CA SER A 283 17.11 4.25 1.99
C SER A 283 17.92 5.54 1.92
N VAL A 284 18.89 5.67 2.81
CA VAL A 284 19.79 6.81 2.91
C VAL A 284 21.24 6.34 3.08
N ARG A 285 22.17 7.06 2.46
CA ARG A 285 23.62 6.89 2.61
C ARG A 285 24.23 8.20 3.07
N LYS A 286 25.38 8.15 3.73
CA LYS A 286 26.14 9.32 4.14
C LYS A 286 27.45 9.39 3.37
N ILE A 287 27.57 10.38 2.47
CA ILE A 287 28.73 10.62 1.63
C ILE A 287 29.21 12.05 1.92
N ASP A 288 30.47 12.21 2.30
CA ASP A 288 31.07 13.51 2.66
C ASP A 288 30.25 14.31 3.68
N GLY A 289 29.66 13.60 4.65
CA GLY A 289 28.83 14.18 5.71
C GLY A 289 27.42 14.56 5.27
N LYS A 290 27.06 14.41 3.99
CA LYS A 290 25.72 14.68 3.46
C LYS A 290 24.93 13.39 3.31
N PHE A 291 23.63 13.47 3.61
CA PHE A 291 22.71 12.38 3.38
C PHE A 291 22.20 12.40 1.93
N ILE A 292 22.30 11.25 1.26
CA ILE A 292 21.88 11.05 -0.12
C ILE A 292 20.90 9.88 -0.15
N ASP A 293 19.82 10.03 -0.91
CA ASP A 293 18.82 8.99 -1.11
C ASP A 293 19.45 7.81 -1.86
N HIS A 294 19.10 6.58 -1.49
CA HIS A 294 19.61 5.36 -2.11
C HIS A 294 18.46 4.39 -2.40
N TYR A 295 18.37 3.88 -3.62
CA TYR A 295 17.23 3.10 -4.10
C TYR A 295 17.58 1.62 -4.23
N ILE A 296 16.75 0.76 -3.68
CA ILE A 296 17.02 -0.66 -3.53
C ILE A 296 15.90 -1.47 -4.16
N GLU A 297 16.27 -2.39 -5.06
CA GLU A 297 15.39 -3.42 -5.61
C GLU A 297 15.76 -4.77 -4.99
N VAL A 298 14.80 -5.47 -4.41
CA VAL A 298 15.00 -6.71 -3.69
C VAL A 298 14.49 -7.89 -4.52
N LYS A 299 15.34 -8.90 -4.70
CA LYS A 299 14.97 -10.17 -5.34
C LYS A 299 15.16 -11.31 -4.35
N SER A 300 14.08 -12.02 -4.06
CA SER A 300 14.07 -13.13 -3.10
C SER A 300 14.01 -14.49 -3.80
N SER A 301 14.78 -15.46 -3.32
CA SER A 301 14.87 -16.80 -3.90
C SER A 301 15.00 -17.89 -2.83
N ARG A 302 14.44 -19.08 -3.10
CA ARG A 302 14.73 -20.32 -2.34
C ARG A 302 15.80 -21.20 -3.01
N ALA A 303 16.19 -20.86 -4.23
CA ALA A 303 17.22 -21.58 -4.96
C ALA A 303 18.60 -21.26 -4.37
N GLU A 304 19.46 -22.27 -4.28
CA GLU A 304 20.85 -22.10 -3.84
C GLU A 304 21.70 -21.42 -4.93
N ASP A 305 21.24 -21.51 -6.18
CA ASP A 305 21.77 -20.84 -7.35
C ASP A 305 20.82 -19.71 -7.78
N GLU A 306 21.37 -18.53 -8.07
CA GLU A 306 20.64 -17.31 -8.46
C GLU A 306 20.05 -17.39 -9.88
N SER A 307 19.65 -18.60 -10.32
CA SER A 307 19.34 -18.96 -11.70
C SER A 307 17.95 -18.53 -12.19
N ASN A 308 17.06 -18.07 -11.30
CA ASN A 308 15.69 -17.67 -11.63
C ASN A 308 15.34 -16.25 -11.14
N ILE A 309 16.25 -15.30 -11.33
CA ILE A 309 16.03 -13.89 -11.01
C ILE A 309 15.54 -13.15 -12.26
N TYR A 310 14.40 -12.48 -12.13
CA TYR A 310 13.83 -11.65 -13.20
C TYR A 310 13.92 -10.18 -12.84
N VAL A 311 14.43 -9.38 -13.77
CA VAL A 311 14.52 -7.92 -13.65
C VAL A 311 13.83 -7.30 -14.87
N SER A 312 12.95 -6.32 -14.64
CA SER A 312 12.24 -5.66 -15.73
C SER A 312 13.15 -4.70 -16.48
N SER A 313 12.83 -4.40 -17.74
CA SER A 313 13.60 -3.40 -18.51
C SER A 313 13.53 -2.02 -17.87
N GLY A 314 12.39 -1.67 -17.25
CA GLY A 314 12.22 -0.40 -16.53
C GLY A 314 13.11 -0.32 -15.28
N GLN A 315 13.31 -1.43 -14.56
CA GLN A 315 14.27 -1.51 -13.46
C GLN A 315 15.69 -1.30 -13.96
N ILE A 316 16.10 -1.99 -15.03
CA ILE A 316 17.43 -1.79 -15.62
C ILE A 316 17.65 -0.34 -16.05
N GLU A 317 16.69 0.28 -16.71
CA GLU A 317 16.77 1.68 -17.15
C GLU A 317 16.87 2.65 -15.96
N PHE A 318 16.05 2.44 -14.92
CA PHE A 318 16.10 3.24 -13.71
C PHE A 318 17.47 3.16 -13.03
N PHE A 319 18.01 1.95 -12.87
CA PHE A 319 19.30 1.73 -12.19
C PHE A 319 20.48 2.25 -13.02
N LYS A 320 20.39 2.25 -14.36
CA LYS A 320 21.37 2.94 -15.23
C LYS A 320 21.40 4.45 -14.97
N ASN A 321 20.23 5.06 -14.82
CA ASN A 321 20.11 6.49 -14.58
C ASN A 321 20.44 6.91 -13.14
N ASN A 322 20.59 5.95 -12.23
CA ASN A 322 20.81 6.17 -10.79
C ASN A 322 21.94 5.27 -10.25
N GLU A 323 22.95 4.93 -11.05
CA GLU A 323 23.95 3.90 -10.69
C GLU A 323 24.67 4.19 -9.37
N ASP A 324 25.05 5.46 -9.14
CA ASP A 324 25.77 5.90 -7.94
C ASP A 324 24.93 5.82 -6.64
N CYS A 325 23.61 5.71 -6.78
CA CYS A 325 22.68 5.74 -5.67
C CYS A 325 21.65 4.62 -5.72
N SER A 326 21.97 3.49 -6.35
CA SER A 326 21.07 2.34 -6.40
C SER A 326 21.80 1.00 -6.25
N SER A 327 21.08 -0.02 -5.75
CA SER A 327 21.62 -1.38 -5.60
C SER A 327 20.54 -2.46 -5.70
N PHE A 328 20.87 -3.56 -6.36
CA PHE A 328 20.08 -4.77 -6.31
C PHE A 328 20.46 -5.56 -5.06
N VAL A 329 19.47 -6.09 -4.35
CA VAL A 329 19.68 -6.93 -3.18
C VAL A 329 19.09 -8.31 -3.43
N PHE A 330 19.94 -9.32 -3.42
CA PHE A 330 19.53 -10.71 -3.60
C PHE A 330 19.49 -11.40 -2.24
N ALA A 331 18.29 -11.80 -1.82
CA ALA A 331 18.03 -12.47 -0.55
C ALA A 331 17.69 -13.96 -0.78
N SER A 332 18.57 -14.85 -0.34
CA SER A 332 18.40 -16.30 -0.47
C SER A 332 17.91 -16.90 0.83
N PHE A 333 16.85 -17.69 0.76
CA PHE A 333 16.22 -18.35 1.91
C PHE A 333 16.32 -19.87 1.79
N ASP A 334 16.36 -20.55 2.93
CA ASP A 334 16.21 -22.00 2.97
C ASP A 334 14.75 -22.45 2.78
N ARG A 335 14.54 -23.77 2.75
CA ARG A 335 13.20 -24.38 2.63
C ARG A 335 12.29 -24.09 3.82
N CYS A 336 12.85 -23.69 4.96
CA CYS A 336 12.12 -23.35 6.18
C CYS A 336 11.81 -21.84 6.25
N GLY A 337 12.22 -21.04 5.26
CA GLY A 337 12.02 -19.58 5.23
C GLY A 337 13.05 -18.79 6.03
N SER A 338 14.15 -19.40 6.46
CA SER A 338 15.25 -18.70 7.13
C SER A 338 16.23 -18.11 6.11
N LEU A 339 16.68 -16.88 6.33
CA LEU A 339 17.65 -16.22 5.46
C LEU A 339 19.00 -16.95 5.53
N LYS A 340 19.52 -17.40 4.38
CA LYS A 340 20.84 -18.03 4.24
C LYS A 340 21.91 -17.05 3.80
N ASN A 341 21.60 -16.19 2.83
CA ASN A 341 22.56 -15.29 2.21
C ASN A 341 21.89 -13.98 1.77
N ILE A 342 22.64 -12.89 1.81
CA ILE A 342 22.23 -11.60 1.27
C ILE A 342 23.40 -10.94 0.54
N ARG A 343 23.16 -10.47 -0.69
CA ARG A 343 24.17 -9.80 -1.52
C ARG A 343 23.64 -8.46 -2.00
N TYR A 344 24.48 -7.44 -1.89
CA TYR A 344 24.21 -6.10 -2.43
C TYR A 344 25.09 -5.91 -3.66
N LEU A 345 24.47 -5.67 -4.81
CA LEU A 345 25.15 -5.56 -6.11
C LEU A 345 24.84 -4.20 -6.73
N SER A 346 25.87 -3.47 -7.19
CA SER A 346 25.65 -2.37 -8.13
C SER A 346 25.20 -2.92 -9.48
N LEU A 347 24.66 -2.04 -10.34
CA LEU A 347 24.30 -2.46 -11.70
C LEU A 347 25.52 -2.98 -12.47
N SER A 348 26.67 -2.30 -12.36
CA SER A 348 27.93 -2.74 -12.98
C SER A 348 28.36 -4.13 -12.52
N VAL A 349 28.27 -4.44 -11.23
CA VAL A 349 28.58 -5.79 -10.71
C VAL A 349 27.57 -6.81 -11.24
N LEU A 350 26.27 -6.48 -11.23
CA LEU A 350 25.23 -7.36 -11.76
C LEU A 350 25.46 -7.69 -13.24
N LEU A 351 25.80 -6.71 -14.07
CA LEU A 351 26.04 -6.91 -15.50
C LEU A 351 27.36 -7.65 -15.80
N ASN A 352 28.31 -7.68 -14.85
CA ASN A 352 29.52 -8.48 -14.98
C ASN A 352 29.30 -9.94 -14.57
N GLU A 353 28.35 -10.21 -13.67
CA GLU A 353 28.07 -11.55 -13.14
C GLU A 353 26.94 -12.28 -13.89
N PHE A 354 26.01 -11.54 -14.52
CA PHE A 354 24.79 -12.11 -15.10
C PHE A 354 24.56 -11.69 -16.56
N ASP A 355 24.10 -12.64 -17.36
CA ASP A 355 23.57 -12.38 -18.71
C ASP A 355 22.08 -12.03 -18.66
N LEU A 356 21.72 -10.84 -19.17
CA LEU A 356 20.32 -10.44 -19.32
C LEU A 356 19.70 -11.07 -20.57
N SER A 357 19.05 -12.22 -20.39
CA SER A 357 18.31 -12.90 -21.46
C SER A 357 16.89 -12.32 -21.63
N PRO A 358 16.52 -11.75 -22.80
CA PRO A 358 15.18 -11.21 -23.01
C PRO A 358 14.14 -12.33 -23.10
N ILE A 359 13.20 -12.38 -22.16
CA ILE A 359 12.08 -13.32 -22.19
C ILE A 359 10.93 -12.65 -22.93
N LYS A 360 10.85 -12.82 -24.25
CA LYS A 360 9.69 -12.37 -25.06
C LYS A 360 9.31 -13.39 -26.11
N PHE A 361 8.05 -13.81 -26.11
CA PHE A 361 7.38 -14.39 -27.28
C PHE A 361 5.96 -13.84 -27.40
N LYS A 362 5.56 -13.43 -28.61
CA LYS A 362 4.21 -12.98 -28.96
C LYS A 362 3.66 -13.88 -30.06
N LEU A 363 2.49 -14.46 -29.84
CA LEU A 363 1.77 -15.28 -30.82
C LEU A 363 1.14 -14.42 -31.94
N GLN A 364 1.21 -14.92 -33.17
CA GLN A 364 0.43 -14.46 -34.32
C GLN A 364 -0.74 -15.43 -34.57
N LYS A 365 -1.91 -14.89 -34.92
CA LYS A 365 -3.04 -15.71 -35.39
C LYS A 365 -2.71 -16.21 -36.80
N ARG A 366 -2.66 -17.52 -37.02
CA ARG A 366 -2.65 -18.08 -38.39
C ARG A 366 -4.05 -17.92 -38.97
N TYR A 367 -4.20 -17.08 -39.98
CA TYR A 367 -5.34 -17.19 -40.89
C TYR A 367 -5.02 -18.37 -41.81
N VAL A 368 -5.80 -19.44 -41.69
CA VAL A 368 -5.85 -20.48 -42.72
C VAL A 368 -6.97 -20.03 -43.65
N ASP A 369 -6.64 -19.71 -44.89
CA ASP A 369 -7.66 -19.50 -45.91
C ASP A 369 -8.44 -20.80 -46.10
N ALA A 370 -9.74 -20.75 -45.80
CA ALA A 370 -10.73 -21.75 -46.23
C ALA A 370 -12.06 -21.03 -46.43
#